data_AF-A0A241UVE6-F1
#
_entry.id   AF-A0A241UVE6-F1
#
_cell.length_a   1.000
_cell.length_b   1.000
_cell.length_c   1.000
_cell.angle_alpha   90.00
_cell.angle_beta   90.00
_cell.angle_gamma   90.00
#
_symmetry.space_group_name_H-M   'P 1'
#
loop_
_entity.id
_entity.type
_entity.pdbx_description
1 polymer ?
#
loop_
_entity_poly.entity_id
_entity_poly.type
_entity_poly.pdbx_seq_one_letter_code
_entity_poly.pdbx_strand_id
1 'polypeptide(L)'
;MKKFLQNLILPFALFSAGILLIGCEQAAEPNQQNIQTENADQSSTAHVQNTEKPELKTGSMLYIVRDVADLQLKAGEYVTQLQETQNDLQTAIDQHDQQQLQQAASALQKQLTGFNAALNSLNLKTQEINDIRNTLLSANQQVLVSPFLNGQVDFSQVDFKKIQQQMGTIQSEMLKLASMMIPQQADNDAAAEKQS
;
A
#
# COMPACT_ATOMS: atom_id res chain seq x y z
N MET A 1 -4.13 -44.02 -30.53
CA MET A 1 -5.54 -44.42 -30.77
C MET A 1 -6.43 -43.25 -30.37
N LYS A 2 -7.25 -42.73 -31.30
CA LYS A 2 -8.29 -41.69 -31.10
C LYS A 2 -9.52 -42.31 -30.43
N LYS A 3 -10.12 -41.64 -29.43
CA LYS A 3 -11.59 -41.59 -29.12
C LYS A 3 -11.86 -40.30 -28.33
N PHE A 4 -12.37 -39.24 -28.94
CA PHE A 4 -13.79 -38.85 -29.04
C PHE A 4 -14.50 -38.68 -27.69
N LEU A 5 -14.66 -37.42 -27.25
CA LEU A 5 -15.99 -36.91 -26.90
C LEU A 5 -16.02 -35.37 -27.06
N GLN A 6 -16.55 -34.98 -28.21
CA GLN A 6 -17.09 -33.66 -28.49
C GLN A 6 -18.43 -33.48 -27.75
N ASN A 7 -18.85 -32.23 -27.61
CA ASN A 7 -20.18 -31.73 -27.25
C ASN A 7 -20.56 -31.70 -25.75
N LEU A 8 -20.38 -30.51 -25.14
CA LEU A 8 -21.47 -29.90 -24.39
C LEU A 8 -21.52 -28.40 -24.70
N ILE A 9 -22.58 -28.02 -25.41
CA ILE A 9 -22.87 -26.66 -25.88
C ILE A 9 -24.13 -26.19 -25.13
N LEU A 10 -24.08 -24.95 -24.63
CA LEU A 10 -25.17 -24.02 -24.26
C LEU A 10 -25.94 -24.28 -22.93
N PRO A 11 -26.80 -23.33 -22.47
CA PRO A 11 -26.60 -21.87 -22.30
C PRO A 11 -27.27 -21.35 -20.99
N PHE A 12 -26.80 -20.27 -20.34
CA PHE A 12 -27.72 -19.46 -19.49
C PHE A 12 -27.31 -17.99 -19.42
N ALA A 13 -28.22 -17.16 -19.95
CA ALA A 13 -28.61 -15.79 -19.60
C ALA A 13 -27.49 -14.79 -19.19
N LEU A 14 -27.18 -13.77 -19.99
CA LEU A 14 -27.94 -12.52 -20.04
C LEU A 14 -28.47 -12.07 -18.66
N PHE A 15 -27.65 -11.36 -17.89
CA PHE A 15 -28.16 -10.42 -16.89
C PHE A 15 -27.95 -9.00 -17.41
N SER A 16 -28.97 -8.50 -18.07
CA SER A 16 -29.11 -7.11 -18.51
C SER A 16 -29.62 -6.24 -17.35
N ALA A 17 -29.12 -5.00 -17.30
CA ALA A 17 -29.67 -3.84 -16.58
C ALA A 17 -29.78 -3.99 -15.04
N GLY A 18 -29.22 -3.10 -14.22
CA GLY A 18 -29.12 -1.65 -14.33
C GLY A 18 -29.92 -1.05 -13.20
N ILE A 19 -29.28 -0.32 -12.28
CA ILE A 19 -29.88 0.72 -11.42
C ILE A 19 -28.78 1.76 -11.19
N LEU A 20 -28.92 2.89 -11.89
CA LEU A 20 -28.47 4.20 -11.43
C LEU A 20 -29.56 4.71 -10.50
N LEU A 21 -29.30 4.85 -9.21
CA LEU A 21 -30.07 5.72 -8.31
C LEU A 21 -29.08 6.41 -7.36
N ILE A 22 -28.69 7.62 -7.73
CA ILE A 22 -29.08 8.90 -7.10
C ILE A 22 -28.32 9.13 -5.78
N GLY A 23 -27.38 10.07 -5.85
CA GLY A 23 -26.77 10.68 -4.67
C GLY A 23 -27.83 11.42 -3.86
N CYS A 24 -27.89 11.12 -2.57
CA CYS A 24 -28.51 11.99 -1.59
C CYS A 24 -27.52 13.12 -1.25
N GLU A 25 -27.55 14.18 -2.06
CA GLU A 25 -27.12 15.49 -1.62
C GLU A 25 -28.26 16.07 -0.76
N GLN A 26 -28.05 16.19 0.55
CA GLN A 26 -28.88 17.04 1.38
C GLN A 26 -27.99 18.12 2.01
N ALA A 27 -27.79 19.17 1.23
CA ALA A 27 -27.36 20.47 1.74
C ALA A 27 -28.44 20.99 2.69
N ALA A 28 -28.11 21.10 3.97
CA ALA A 28 -28.85 21.93 4.91
C ALA A 28 -28.05 23.23 5.10
N GLU A 29 -28.61 24.31 4.58
CA GLU A 29 -28.16 25.69 4.77
C GLU A 29 -28.35 26.18 6.23
N PRO A 30 -27.68 27.28 6.61
CA PRO A 30 -27.25 27.54 7.97
C PRO A 30 -28.31 28.27 8.80
N ASN A 31 -28.50 27.84 10.05
CA ASN A 31 -29.28 28.61 11.01
C ASN A 31 -28.41 29.74 11.61
N GLN A 32 -28.68 30.96 11.18
CA GLN A 32 -28.19 32.19 11.80
C GLN A 32 -29.13 32.62 12.94
N GLN A 33 -28.62 32.61 14.17
CA GLN A 33 -29.08 33.35 15.34
C GLN A 33 -27.98 33.13 16.40
N ASN A 34 -27.24 34.10 16.92
CA ASN A 34 -27.63 35.40 17.45
C ASN A 34 -26.32 36.18 17.67
N ILE A 35 -26.17 37.36 17.05
CA ILE A 35 -25.13 38.32 17.44
C ILE A 35 -25.75 39.21 18.52
N GLN A 36 -25.21 39.12 19.74
CA GLN A 36 -25.40 40.14 20.75
C GLN A 36 -24.03 40.56 21.28
N THR A 37 -23.68 41.78 20.92
CA THR A 37 -22.48 42.52 21.30
C THR A 37 -22.68 43.12 22.69
N GLU A 38 -21.83 42.76 23.65
CA GLU A 38 -21.50 43.59 24.81
C GLU A 38 -20.03 43.33 25.18
N ASN A 39 -19.13 44.15 24.62
CA ASN A 39 -17.76 44.28 25.11
C ASN A 39 -17.72 45.55 25.98
N ALA A 40 -17.68 45.34 27.30
CA ALA A 40 -17.24 46.36 28.25
C ALA A 40 -15.79 46.03 28.63
N ASP A 41 -14.90 46.99 28.38
CA ASP A 41 -13.51 46.99 28.80
C ASP A 41 -13.37 46.73 30.31
N GLN A 42 -12.57 45.74 30.67
CA GLN A 42 -11.86 45.79 31.95
C GLN A 42 -10.50 45.10 31.84
N SER A 43 -9.46 45.93 31.95
CA SER A 43 -8.08 45.49 32.12
C SER A 43 -7.95 44.56 33.33
N SER A 44 -7.26 43.43 33.14
CA SER A 44 -6.49 42.78 34.20
C SER A 44 -5.38 41.97 33.58
N THR A 45 -4.16 42.45 33.82
CA THR A 45 -2.91 41.70 33.72
C THR A 45 -3.02 40.41 34.52
N ALA A 46 -3.00 39.28 33.84
CA ALA A 46 -2.66 37.99 34.44
C ALA A 46 -1.88 37.16 33.42
N HIS A 47 -0.68 36.79 33.85
CA HIS A 47 0.27 35.88 33.25
C HIS A 47 -0.43 34.65 32.61
N VAL A 48 -0.42 34.57 31.28
CA VAL A 48 -0.67 33.32 30.56
C VAL A 48 0.66 32.91 29.95
N GLN A 49 1.32 31.98 30.65
CA GLN A 49 2.33 31.12 30.07
C GLN A 49 1.67 30.44 28.88
N ASN A 50 2.05 30.84 27.67
CA ASN A 50 1.49 30.31 26.44
C ASN A 50 1.99 28.88 26.26
N THR A 51 1.24 27.92 26.81
CA THR A 51 1.36 26.50 26.49
C THR A 51 0.84 26.34 25.06
N GLU A 52 1.71 26.49 24.07
CA GLU A 52 1.36 26.30 22.67
C GLU A 52 0.94 24.84 22.41
N LYS A 53 -0.38 24.71 22.27
CA LYS A 53 -1.21 23.73 21.56
C LYS A 53 -0.55 22.60 20.74
N PRO A 54 -1.16 21.40 20.72
CA PRO A 54 -0.72 20.24 19.92
C PRO A 54 -1.07 20.30 18.41
N GLU A 55 -1.27 21.49 17.81
CA GLU A 55 -1.74 21.64 16.41
C GLU A 55 -0.74 21.11 15.34
N LEU A 56 0.49 20.75 15.73
CA LEU A 56 1.53 20.24 14.82
C LEU A 56 1.47 18.72 14.58
N LYS A 57 0.79 17.94 15.44
CA LYS A 57 0.77 16.47 15.32
C LYS A 57 -0.20 15.98 14.23
N THR A 58 -1.31 16.69 14.03
CA THR A 58 -2.32 16.36 13.00
C THR A 58 -1.77 16.58 11.59
N GLY A 59 -0.99 17.64 11.36
CA GLY A 59 -0.34 17.89 10.07
C GLY A 59 0.60 16.75 9.64
N SER A 60 1.35 16.18 10.60
CA SER A 60 2.21 15.02 10.36
C SER A 60 1.41 13.77 9.94
N MET A 61 0.28 13.49 10.62
CA MET A 61 -0.58 12.36 10.25
C MET A 61 -1.24 12.51 8.87
N LEU A 62 -1.68 13.73 8.51
CA LEU A 62 -2.24 13.96 7.18
C LEU A 62 -1.22 13.70 6.06
N TYR A 63 0.05 14.06 6.27
CA TYR A 63 1.12 13.73 5.33
C TYR A 63 1.39 12.23 5.28
N ILE A 64 1.37 11.52 6.40
CA ILE A 64 1.50 10.05 6.43
C ILE A 64 0.41 9.39 5.60
N VAL A 65 -0.87 9.68 5.88
CA VAL A 65 -2.00 9.08 5.16
C VAL A 65 -1.92 9.37 3.66
N ARG A 66 -1.61 10.62 3.30
CA ARG A 66 -1.46 11.01 1.90
C ARG A 66 -0.28 10.31 1.21
N ASP A 67 0.87 10.21 1.88
CA ASP A 67 2.06 9.56 1.34
C ASP A 67 1.86 8.05 1.17
N VAL A 68 1.21 7.39 2.14
CA VAL A 68 0.83 5.98 2.04
C VAL A 68 -0.15 5.78 0.88
N ALA A 69 -1.13 6.66 0.73
CA ALA A 69 -2.08 6.60 -0.39
C ALA A 69 -1.39 6.79 -1.75
N ASP A 70 -0.48 7.76 -1.90
CA ASP A 70 0.25 7.99 -3.15
C ASP A 70 1.13 6.78 -3.52
N LEU A 71 1.81 6.19 -2.53
CA LEU A 71 2.57 4.95 -2.71
C LEU A 71 1.67 3.80 -3.12
N GLN A 72 0.54 3.58 -2.43
CA GLN A 72 -0.41 2.52 -2.76
C GLN A 72 -1.00 2.70 -4.16
N LEU A 73 -1.37 3.93 -4.56
CA LEU A 73 -1.97 4.22 -5.86
C LEU A 73 -1.00 4.02 -7.03
N LYS A 74 0.27 4.42 -6.86
CA LYS A 74 1.27 4.31 -7.94
C LYS A 74 1.98 2.97 -7.97
N ALA A 75 2.15 2.35 -6.81
CA ALA A 75 3.07 1.25 -6.63
C ALA A 75 2.42 -0.03 -6.08
N GLY A 76 1.19 0.04 -5.56
CA GLY A 76 0.50 -1.10 -4.94
C GLY A 76 0.25 -2.27 -5.88
N GLU A 77 -0.11 -2.01 -7.15
CA GLU A 77 -0.35 -3.05 -8.15
C GLU A 77 0.91 -3.91 -8.41
N TYR A 78 2.11 -3.31 -8.36
CA TYR A 78 3.34 -4.06 -8.52
C TYR A 78 3.53 -5.08 -7.40
N VAL A 79 3.07 -4.81 -6.19
CA VAL A 79 3.20 -5.73 -5.06
C VAL A 79 2.35 -6.98 -5.30
N THR A 80 1.13 -6.81 -5.81
CA THR A 80 0.26 -7.92 -6.19
C THR A 80 0.88 -8.74 -7.33
N GLN A 81 1.35 -8.08 -8.39
CA GLN A 81 2.01 -8.75 -9.52
C GLN A 81 3.27 -9.51 -9.11
N LEU A 82 4.06 -8.97 -8.17
CA LEU A 82 5.25 -9.63 -7.63
C LEU A 82 4.90 -10.87 -6.82
N GLN A 83 3.79 -10.86 -6.07
CA GLN A 83 3.30 -12.04 -5.36
C GLN A 83 2.87 -13.15 -6.32
N GLU A 84 2.11 -12.80 -7.36
CA GLU A 84 1.70 -13.76 -8.40
C GLU A 84 2.94 -14.37 -9.07
N THR A 85 3.89 -13.53 -9.46
CA THR A 85 5.11 -13.97 -10.14
C THR A 85 6.01 -14.80 -9.22
N GLN A 86 6.05 -14.50 -7.92
CA GLN A 86 6.73 -15.36 -6.94
C GLN A 86 6.15 -16.78 -6.93
N ASN A 87 4.82 -16.92 -6.99
CA ASN A 87 4.15 -18.22 -7.05
C ASN A 87 4.41 -18.94 -8.38
N ASP A 88 4.41 -18.21 -9.49
CA ASP A 88 4.73 -18.77 -10.81
C ASP A 88 6.15 -19.30 -10.87
N LEU A 89 7.10 -18.55 -10.30
CA LEU A 89 8.50 -18.97 -10.18
C LEU A 89 8.61 -20.26 -9.34
N GLN A 90 7.97 -20.31 -8.18
CA GLN A 90 7.98 -21.51 -7.33
C GLN A 90 7.38 -22.72 -8.05
N THR A 91 6.24 -22.52 -8.72
CA THR A 91 5.56 -23.57 -9.47
C THR A 91 6.44 -24.12 -10.59
N ALA A 92 7.11 -23.24 -11.33
CA ALA A 92 8.00 -23.64 -12.41
C ALA A 92 9.22 -24.43 -11.91
N ILE A 93 9.77 -24.08 -10.75
CA ILE A 93 10.86 -24.85 -10.11
C ILE A 93 10.37 -26.24 -9.72
N ASP A 94 9.24 -26.32 -9.01
CA ASP A 94 8.71 -27.58 -8.49
C ASP A 94 8.38 -28.56 -9.64
N GLN A 95 7.86 -28.01 -10.74
CA GLN A 95 7.52 -28.77 -11.95
C GLN A 95 8.72 -29.02 -12.88
N HIS A 96 9.89 -28.45 -12.57
CA HIS A 96 11.07 -28.47 -13.44
C HIS A 96 10.79 -27.92 -14.86
N ASP A 97 9.84 -26.98 -14.97
CA ASP A 97 9.46 -26.35 -16.23
C ASP A 97 10.34 -25.15 -16.52
N GLN A 98 11.35 -25.36 -17.37
CA GLN A 98 12.29 -24.30 -17.75
C GLN A 98 11.65 -23.18 -18.58
N GLN A 99 10.62 -23.46 -19.38
CA GLN A 99 9.96 -22.42 -20.17
C GLN A 99 9.14 -21.50 -19.28
N GLN A 100 8.36 -22.08 -18.37
CA GLN A 100 7.59 -21.30 -17.39
C GLN A 100 8.53 -20.50 -16.48
N LEU A 101 9.65 -21.09 -16.06
CA LEU A 101 10.63 -20.42 -15.22
C LEU A 101 11.24 -19.19 -15.92
N GLN A 102 11.57 -19.31 -17.21
CA GLN A 102 12.10 -18.19 -17.99
C GLN A 102 11.06 -17.07 -18.20
N GLN A 103 9.80 -17.44 -18.44
CA GLN A 103 8.71 -16.47 -18.57
C GLN A 103 8.48 -15.71 -17.25
N ALA A 104 8.40 -16.43 -16.14
CA ALA A 104 8.23 -15.85 -14.81
C ALA A 104 9.44 -14.98 -14.42
N ALA A 105 10.67 -15.38 -14.76
CA ALA A 105 11.86 -14.56 -14.54
C ALA A 105 11.80 -13.24 -15.31
N SER A 106 11.38 -13.30 -16.59
CA SER A 106 11.23 -12.12 -17.43
C SER A 106 10.13 -11.18 -16.91
N ALA A 107 9.02 -11.74 -16.44
CA ALA A 107 7.94 -10.99 -15.80
C ALA A 107 8.45 -10.30 -14.53
N LEU A 108 9.15 -11.03 -13.66
CA LEU A 108 9.73 -10.51 -12.42
C LEU A 108 10.66 -9.33 -12.69
N GLN A 109 11.57 -9.46 -13.65
CA GLN A 109 12.49 -8.38 -14.02
C GLN A 109 11.75 -7.12 -14.47
N LYS A 110 10.72 -7.28 -15.32
CA LYS A 110 9.90 -6.17 -15.82
C LYS A 110 9.13 -5.49 -14.69
N GLN A 111 8.51 -6.28 -13.80
CA GLN A 111 7.75 -5.77 -12.67
C GLN A 111 8.63 -5.03 -11.68
N LEU A 112 9.79 -5.57 -11.31
CA LEU A 112 10.72 -4.90 -10.40
C LEU A 112 11.28 -3.60 -10.98
N THR A 113 11.56 -3.57 -12.29
CA THR A 113 11.99 -2.35 -12.98
C THR A 113 10.87 -1.30 -12.98
N GLY A 114 9.64 -1.70 -13.30
CA GLY A 114 8.48 -0.82 -13.26
C GLY A 114 8.18 -0.32 -11.85
N PHE A 115 8.30 -1.19 -10.85
CA PHE A 115 8.12 -0.86 -9.44
C PHE A 115 9.15 0.17 -8.98
N ASN A 116 10.43 -0.01 -9.33
CA ASN A 116 11.47 0.99 -9.08
C ASN A 116 11.14 2.34 -9.72
N ALA A 117 10.65 2.35 -10.97
CA ALA A 117 10.26 3.59 -11.64
C ALA A 117 9.08 4.27 -10.90
N ALA A 118 8.07 3.50 -10.50
CA ALA A 118 6.92 4.00 -9.74
C ALA A 118 7.36 4.58 -8.39
N LEU A 119 8.19 3.86 -7.63
CA LEU A 119 8.75 4.30 -6.35
C LEU A 119 9.55 5.60 -6.50
N ASN A 120 10.43 5.69 -7.50
CA ASN A 120 11.22 6.90 -7.77
C ASN A 120 10.37 8.10 -8.22
N SER A 121 9.15 7.87 -8.72
CA SER A 121 8.23 8.94 -9.11
C SER A 121 7.48 9.58 -7.94
N LEU A 122 7.55 8.98 -6.74
CA LEU A 122 6.81 9.43 -5.56
C LEU A 122 7.41 10.71 -4.96
N ASN A 123 6.54 11.65 -4.59
CA ASN A 123 6.91 12.90 -3.93
C ASN A 123 6.45 12.90 -2.46
N LEU A 124 7.07 12.03 -1.67
CA LEU A 124 6.75 11.77 -0.27
C LEU A 124 7.25 12.91 0.62
N LYS A 125 6.46 13.31 1.62
CA LYS A 125 6.82 14.39 2.58
C LYS A 125 7.33 13.84 3.90
N THR A 126 6.94 12.63 4.25
CA THR A 126 7.24 12.01 5.53
C THR A 126 8.52 11.18 5.41
N GLN A 127 9.45 11.37 6.35
CA GLN A 127 10.71 10.62 6.37
C GLN A 127 10.47 9.10 6.48
N GLU A 128 9.53 8.69 7.34
CA GLU A 128 9.23 7.27 7.55
C GLU A 128 8.79 6.56 6.26
N ILE A 129 7.97 7.21 5.42
CA ILE A 129 7.54 6.63 4.13
C ILE A 129 8.69 6.70 3.10
N ASN A 130 9.55 7.72 3.17
CA ASN A 130 10.78 7.75 2.37
C ASN A 130 11.72 6.59 2.71
N ASP A 131 11.86 6.24 3.99
CA ASP A 131 12.69 5.11 4.43
C ASP A 131 12.11 3.78 3.91
N ILE A 132 10.79 3.61 3.98
CA ILE A 132 10.09 2.44 3.38
C ILE A 132 10.36 2.37 1.88
N ARG A 133 10.17 3.47 1.15
CA ARG A 133 10.48 3.55 -0.29
C ARG A 133 11.92 3.11 -0.57
N ASN A 134 12.88 3.57 0.23
CA ASN A 134 14.29 3.23 0.04
C ASN A 134 14.57 1.74 0.30
N THR A 135 13.93 1.16 1.33
CA THR A 135 14.00 -0.29 1.59
C THR A 135 13.43 -1.10 0.43
N LEU A 136 12.27 -0.69 -0.11
CA LEU A 136 11.66 -1.31 -1.29
C LEU A 136 12.58 -1.24 -2.53
N LEU A 137 13.15 -0.06 -2.81
CA LEU A 137 14.12 0.13 -3.90
C LEU A 137 15.33 -0.79 -3.74
N SER A 138 15.88 -0.88 -2.53
CA SER A 138 17.04 -1.74 -2.23
C SER A 138 16.69 -3.22 -2.43
N ALA A 139 15.55 -3.68 -1.91
CA ALA A 139 15.09 -5.06 -2.06
C ALA A 139 14.89 -5.42 -3.54
N ASN A 140 14.24 -4.55 -4.31
CA ASN A 140 14.07 -4.72 -5.75
C ASN A 140 15.42 -4.81 -6.47
N GLN A 141 16.36 -3.93 -6.14
CA GLN A 141 17.66 -3.89 -6.79
C GLN A 141 18.46 -5.17 -6.51
N GLN A 142 18.39 -5.71 -5.30
CA GLN A 142 19.07 -6.97 -4.95
C GLN A 142 18.57 -8.15 -5.79
N VAL A 143 17.27 -8.17 -6.12
CA VAL A 143 16.70 -9.21 -6.99
C VAL A 143 17.07 -8.96 -8.45
N LEU A 144 17.00 -7.71 -8.92
CA LEU A 144 17.32 -7.34 -10.31
C LEU A 144 18.77 -7.66 -10.69
N VAL A 145 19.73 -7.49 -9.77
CA VAL A 145 21.14 -7.83 -10.02
C VAL A 145 21.46 -9.30 -9.78
N SER A 146 20.46 -10.11 -9.40
CA SER A 146 20.69 -11.53 -9.16
C SER A 146 21.13 -12.22 -10.45
N PRO A 147 22.07 -13.18 -10.37
CA PRO A 147 22.50 -13.95 -11.53
C PRO A 147 21.35 -14.65 -12.29
N PHE A 148 20.29 -15.02 -11.57
CA PHE A 148 19.06 -15.62 -12.12
C PHE A 148 18.39 -14.73 -13.17
N LEU A 149 18.13 -13.47 -12.84
CA LEU A 149 17.46 -12.53 -13.76
C LEU A 149 18.37 -12.03 -14.89
N ASN A 150 19.67 -12.28 -14.78
CA ASN A 150 20.66 -11.87 -15.79
C ASN A 150 21.10 -13.01 -16.70
N GLY A 151 20.47 -14.19 -16.62
CA GLY A 151 20.76 -15.34 -17.49
C GLY A 151 22.13 -15.97 -17.28
N GLN A 152 22.76 -15.73 -16.12
CA GLN A 152 24.14 -16.12 -15.83
C GLN A 152 24.25 -17.48 -15.11
N VAL A 153 23.15 -18.21 -14.93
CA VAL A 153 23.15 -19.46 -14.13
C VAL A 153 22.28 -20.54 -14.76
N ASP A 154 22.73 -21.78 -14.60
CA ASP A 154 21.89 -22.98 -14.57
C ASP A 154 20.80 -22.80 -13.49
N PHE A 155 19.53 -22.98 -13.87
CA PHE A 155 18.38 -22.80 -12.99
C PHE A 155 18.42 -23.70 -11.74
N SER A 156 19.15 -24.81 -11.78
CA SER A 156 19.37 -25.69 -10.62
C SER A 156 20.30 -25.12 -9.54
N GLN A 157 21.05 -24.05 -9.86
CA GLN A 157 22.00 -23.38 -8.98
C GLN A 157 21.50 -22.01 -8.50
N VAL A 158 20.28 -21.64 -8.87
CA VAL A 158 19.70 -20.36 -8.49
C VAL A 158 19.40 -20.36 -7.00
N ASP A 159 19.94 -19.38 -6.28
CA ASP A 159 19.60 -19.11 -4.89
C ASP A 159 18.22 -18.44 -4.82
N PHE A 160 17.18 -19.25 -5.05
CA PHE A 160 15.78 -18.81 -5.01
C PHE A 160 15.38 -18.27 -3.65
N LYS A 161 16.08 -18.74 -2.60
CA LYS A 161 15.86 -18.30 -1.23
C LYS A 161 16.15 -16.80 -1.08
N LYS A 162 17.15 -16.25 -1.76
CA LYS A 162 17.40 -14.79 -1.77
C LYS A 162 16.25 -14.01 -2.42
N ILE A 163 15.72 -14.50 -3.53
CA ILE A 163 14.57 -13.88 -4.20
C ILE A 163 13.37 -13.90 -3.25
N GLN A 164 13.07 -15.04 -2.64
CA GLN A 164 11.99 -15.18 -1.66
C GLN A 164 12.16 -14.25 -0.46
N GLN A 165 13.38 -14.11 0.06
CA GLN A 165 13.68 -13.20 1.17
C GLN A 165 13.39 -11.75 0.81
N GLN A 166 13.87 -11.28 -0.35
CA GLN A 166 13.62 -9.90 -0.78
C GLN A 166 12.14 -9.65 -1.09
N MET A 167 11.43 -10.63 -1.66
CA MET A 167 9.97 -10.56 -1.80
C MET A 167 9.27 -10.46 -0.44
N GLY A 168 9.74 -11.22 0.56
CA GLY A 168 9.25 -11.11 1.94
C GLY A 168 9.48 -9.73 2.55
N THR A 169 10.63 -9.11 2.28
CA THR A 169 10.90 -7.72 2.68
C THR A 169 9.89 -6.76 2.04
N ILE A 170 9.63 -6.89 0.73
CA ILE A 170 8.63 -6.06 0.03
C ILE A 170 7.25 -6.20 0.68
N GLN A 171 6.81 -7.43 0.96
CA GLN A 171 5.52 -7.70 1.59
C GLN A 171 5.43 -7.12 3.00
N SER A 172 6.49 -7.25 3.81
CA SER A 172 6.55 -6.72 5.17
C SER A 172 6.47 -5.20 5.19
N GLU A 173 7.19 -4.52 4.30
CA GLU A 173 7.16 -3.06 4.18
C GLU A 173 5.79 -2.56 3.71
N MET A 174 5.13 -3.29 2.82
CA MET A 174 3.75 -2.98 2.39
C MET A 174 2.73 -3.19 3.51
N LEU A 175 2.90 -4.22 4.34
CA LEU A 175 2.07 -4.40 5.54
C LEU A 175 2.30 -3.26 6.54
N LYS A 176 3.55 -2.84 6.71
CA LYS A 176 3.91 -1.70 7.56
C LYS A 176 3.21 -0.43 7.08
N LEU A 177 3.22 -0.15 5.78
CA LEU A 177 2.46 0.97 5.19
C LEU A 177 0.96 0.88 5.48
N ALA A 178 0.36 -0.30 5.27
CA ALA A 178 -1.06 -0.50 5.54
C ALA A 178 -1.40 -0.23 7.02
N SER A 179 -0.53 -0.65 7.95
CA SER A 179 -0.72 -0.42 9.38
C SER A 179 -0.71 1.07 9.78
N MET A 180 0.01 1.92 9.04
CA MET A 180 0.05 3.37 9.29
C MET A 180 -1.25 4.09 8.93
N MET A 181 -2.13 3.47 8.14
CA MET A 181 -3.46 4.02 7.84
C MET A 181 -4.49 3.75 8.94
N ILE A 182 -4.18 2.84 9.88
CA ILE A 182 -5.06 2.53 11.00
C ILE A 182 -4.82 3.61 12.06
N PRO A 183 -5.86 4.37 12.48
CA PRO A 183 -5.72 5.30 13.59
C PRO A 183 -5.21 4.53 14.80
N GLN A 184 -4.03 4.87 15.32
CA GLN A 184 -3.62 4.41 16.64
C GLN A 184 -4.63 4.98 17.62
N GLN A 185 -5.61 4.17 18.02
CA GLN A 185 -6.43 4.49 19.18
C GLN A 185 -5.45 4.71 20.32
N ALA A 186 -5.41 5.95 20.82
CA ALA A 186 -4.53 6.29 21.91
C ALA A 186 -4.85 5.34 23.07
N ASP A 187 -3.88 4.55 23.51
CA ASP A 187 -3.91 3.86 24.79
C ASP A 187 -4.04 4.90 25.91
N ASN A 188 -5.26 5.37 26.14
CA ASN A 188 -5.64 6.32 27.19
C ASN A 188 -6.75 5.74 28.08
N ASP A 189 -6.90 4.42 28.13
CA ASP A 189 -7.84 3.75 29.06
C ASP A 189 -7.13 2.90 30.13
N ALA A 190 -5.83 3.08 30.36
CA ALA A 190 -5.08 2.36 31.39
C ALA A 190 -4.77 3.18 32.67
N ALA A 191 -5.25 4.43 32.78
CA ALA A 191 -4.91 5.32 33.91
C ALA A 191 -6.10 5.79 34.77
N ALA A 192 -7.34 5.40 34.47
CA ALA A 192 -8.52 5.87 35.22
C ALA A 192 -9.10 4.88 36.26
N GLU A 193 -8.57 3.66 36.39
CA GLU A 193 -9.12 2.65 37.32
C GLU A 193 -8.31 2.44 38.62
N LYS A 194 -7.38 3.34 38.96
CA LYS A 194 -6.63 3.27 40.24
C LYS A 194 -6.86 4.42 41.20
N GLN A 195 -7.97 5.15 41.07
CA GLN A 195 -8.45 6.05 42.12
C GLN A 195 -9.99 6.11 42.13
N SER A 196 -10.64 5.13 42.74
CA SER A 196 -11.89 5.36 43.48
C SER A 196 -12.09 4.31 44.57
#